data_AF-A0A969FF53-F1
#
_entry.id   AF-A0A969FF53-F1
#
_cell.length_a   1.000
_cell.length_b   1.000
_cell.length_c   1.000
_cell.angle_alpha   90.00
_cell.angle_beta   90.00
_cell.angle_gamma   90.00
#
_symmetry.space_group_name_H-M   'P 1'
#
loop_
_entity.id
_entity.type
_entity.pdbx_description
1 polymer ?
#
loop_
_entity_poly.entity_id
_entity_poly.type
_entity_poly.pdbx_seq_one_letter_code
_entity_poly.pdbx_strand_id
1 'polypeptide(L)'
;MDLNVILIQLVSFSCILLLLRASRLPRGWVIVAAIILLVLAGAYYFAPAWAGFISGGLWALLILLPIVGFAQVNRLVSQERYSQARGLAMGLRWLHPADGLFEYPHLLRGMELGHQGRLEEATRIFDRYGSAKTLMGRTAIALLYRVSARWDELLIWVEHHFPQKVLSESTLAVYYLRALGETGKLEQLIQELEQFEQRSPRRTDPVTLNLVRMFALAFGGQPKQVQQVFEDALATHPPNIREFWLATAELAAGNESEAKKRLVALSDRSDAVLRNAIAWRLSHPPADREQALSQTSKQILARLATDIQQESKYGGTAFLKSKAYATYALIAANLAVFAVEIWQGGSEDLDTLYQLGALVPAVVFAGEWWRLLTATFLHYGIAHLLMNMVGLCFLGTIAESSLGSKKFLLAYFFSGVGSMLAVSIIAIRLGSSDQIVVGASGAIMGLLGAIGAILLQGWYRDKARVAAKRLRTVLFIIGLQIVFDLATPQVSFVGHISGLVLGFLVGSLLAIAPPKPKPSVEPF
;
A
#
# COMPACT_ATOMS: atom_id res chain seq x y z
N MET A 1 -27.23 -11.91 -6.29
CA MET A 1 -25.93 -12.38 -6.82
C MET A 1 -25.51 -13.63 -6.05
N ASP A 2 -25.10 -14.71 -6.72
CA ASP A 2 -24.69 -15.98 -6.07
C ASP A 2 -23.23 -15.93 -5.56
N LEU A 3 -23.04 -16.06 -4.26
CA LEU A 3 -21.73 -16.03 -3.59
C LEU A 3 -20.80 -17.17 -4.04
N ASN A 4 -21.36 -18.35 -4.33
CA ASN A 4 -20.55 -19.50 -4.79
C ASN A 4 -19.86 -19.17 -6.11
N VAL A 5 -20.58 -18.55 -7.06
CA VAL A 5 -20.04 -18.11 -8.36
C VAL A 5 -18.96 -17.04 -8.18
N ILE A 6 -19.18 -16.07 -7.28
CA ILE A 6 -18.19 -15.01 -6.99
C ILE A 6 -16.88 -15.62 -6.47
N LEU A 7 -16.97 -16.58 -5.53
CA LEU A 7 -15.79 -17.25 -4.97
C LEU A 7 -15.02 -18.05 -6.04
N ILE A 8 -15.73 -18.75 -6.93
CA ILE A 8 -15.11 -19.48 -8.06
C ILE A 8 -14.33 -18.51 -8.95
N GLN A 9 -14.93 -17.38 -9.31
CA GLN A 9 -14.28 -16.37 -10.16
C GLN A 9 -13.05 -15.75 -9.46
N LEU A 10 -13.18 -15.41 -8.18
CA LEU A 10 -12.09 -14.85 -7.37
C LEU A 10 -10.90 -15.81 -7.28
N VAL A 11 -11.15 -17.07 -6.90
CA VAL A 11 -10.10 -18.09 -6.73
C VAL A 11 -9.42 -18.39 -8.05
N SER A 12 -10.19 -18.57 -9.13
CA SER A 12 -9.66 -18.82 -10.47
C SER A 12 -8.75 -17.70 -10.92
N PHE A 13 -9.25 -16.45 -10.86
CA PHE A 13 -8.49 -15.28 -11.28
C PHE A 13 -7.21 -15.10 -10.44
N SER A 14 -7.32 -15.22 -9.11
CA SER A 14 -6.18 -15.07 -8.20
C SER A 14 -5.08 -16.10 -8.48
N CYS A 15 -5.43 -17.38 -8.59
CA CYS A 15 -4.46 -18.45 -8.80
C CYS A 15 -3.85 -18.40 -10.21
N ILE A 16 -4.65 -18.13 -11.25
CA ILE A 16 -4.15 -17.96 -12.62
C ILE A 16 -3.16 -16.79 -12.67
N LEU A 17 -3.47 -15.66 -12.03
CA LEU A 17 -2.56 -14.51 -11.98
C LEU A 17 -1.22 -14.85 -11.29
N LEU A 18 -1.25 -15.65 -10.22
CA LEU A 18 -0.04 -16.14 -9.55
C LEU A 18 0.78 -17.05 -10.48
N LEU A 19 0.13 -17.96 -11.21
CA LEU A 19 0.80 -18.85 -12.17
C LEU A 19 1.39 -18.10 -13.35
N LEU A 20 0.70 -17.08 -13.88
CA LEU A 20 1.25 -16.18 -14.90
C LEU A 20 2.49 -15.41 -14.42
N ARG A 21 2.68 -15.31 -13.10
CA ARG A 21 3.84 -14.69 -12.44
C ARG A 21 4.82 -15.72 -11.87
N ALA A 22 4.69 -17.01 -12.21
CA ALA A 22 5.48 -18.09 -11.60
C ALA A 22 7.00 -17.86 -11.66
N SER A 23 7.51 -17.29 -12.75
CA SER A 23 8.94 -16.96 -12.91
C SER A 23 9.47 -15.90 -11.93
N ARG A 24 8.59 -15.25 -11.16
CA ARG A 24 8.92 -14.18 -10.20
C ARG A 24 8.55 -14.52 -8.76
N LEU A 25 8.01 -15.70 -8.50
CA LEU A 25 7.54 -16.10 -7.19
C LEU A 25 8.39 -17.27 -6.65
N PRO A 26 8.58 -17.36 -5.32
CA PRO A 26 9.11 -18.58 -4.71
C PRO A 26 8.27 -19.80 -5.10
N ARG A 27 8.91 -20.96 -5.28
CA ARG A 27 8.27 -22.16 -5.84
C ARG A 27 7.04 -22.59 -5.05
N GLY A 28 7.06 -22.43 -3.72
CA GLY A 28 5.94 -22.76 -2.85
C GLY A 28 4.61 -22.09 -3.27
N TRP A 29 4.65 -20.82 -3.69
CA TRP A 29 3.44 -20.09 -4.09
C TRP A 29 2.83 -20.64 -5.39
N VAL A 30 3.68 -21.06 -6.32
CA VAL A 30 3.26 -21.65 -7.60
C VAL A 30 2.60 -23.00 -7.36
N ILE A 31 3.20 -23.83 -6.49
CA ILE A 31 2.68 -25.15 -6.12
C ILE A 31 1.31 -25.02 -5.44
N VAL A 32 1.18 -24.13 -4.45
CA VAL A 32 -0.08 -23.90 -3.74
C VAL A 32 -1.18 -23.41 -4.68
N ALA A 33 -0.88 -22.46 -5.57
CA ALA A 33 -1.86 -21.96 -6.54
C ALA A 33 -2.35 -23.06 -7.51
N ALA A 34 -1.45 -23.93 -7.97
CA ALA A 34 -1.81 -25.06 -8.83
C ALA A 34 -2.70 -26.08 -8.09
N ILE A 35 -2.38 -26.41 -6.82
CA ILE A 35 -3.20 -27.31 -5.99
C ILE A 35 -4.62 -26.76 -5.81
N ILE A 36 -4.76 -25.47 -5.51
CA ILE A 36 -6.07 -24.84 -5.31
C ILE A 36 -6.92 -24.91 -6.60
N LEU A 37 -6.32 -24.69 -7.78
CA LEU A 37 -7.04 -24.81 -9.05
C LEU A 37 -7.47 -26.26 -9.35
N LEU A 38 -6.65 -27.25 -8.99
CA LEU A 38 -7.04 -28.67 -9.11
C LEU A 38 -8.20 -29.01 -8.18
N VAL A 39 -8.16 -28.54 -6.92
CA VAL A 39 -9.27 -28.70 -5.97
C VAL A 39 -10.53 -28.02 -6.48
N LEU A 40 -10.42 -26.81 -7.04
CA LEU A 40 -11.56 -26.12 -7.64
C LEU A 40 -12.15 -26.91 -8.81
N ALA A 41 -11.32 -27.41 -9.73
CA ALA A 41 -11.78 -28.21 -10.87
C ALA A 41 -12.50 -29.49 -10.41
N GLY A 42 -11.94 -30.19 -9.43
CA GLY A 42 -12.57 -31.38 -8.83
C GLY A 42 -13.89 -31.04 -8.13
N ALA A 43 -13.90 -30.02 -7.26
CA ALA A 43 -15.10 -29.60 -6.55
C ALA A 43 -16.20 -29.10 -7.50
N TYR A 44 -15.83 -28.42 -8.59
CA TYR A 44 -16.77 -27.99 -9.62
C TYR A 44 -17.44 -29.18 -10.32
N TYR A 45 -16.69 -30.26 -10.56
CA TYR A 45 -17.21 -31.47 -11.19
C TYR A 45 -18.10 -32.29 -10.24
N PHE A 46 -17.67 -32.52 -9.00
CA PHE A 46 -18.35 -33.42 -8.06
C PHE A 46 -19.40 -32.73 -7.17
N ALA A 47 -19.23 -31.44 -6.87
CA ALA A 47 -20.07 -30.68 -5.93
C ALA A 47 -20.20 -29.20 -6.35
N PRO A 48 -20.82 -28.89 -7.51
CA PRO A 48 -20.84 -27.54 -8.08
C PRO A 48 -21.43 -26.49 -7.16
N ALA A 49 -22.41 -26.85 -6.33
CA ALA A 49 -23.02 -25.96 -5.34
C ALA A 49 -22.07 -25.51 -4.21
N TRP A 50 -20.98 -26.25 -3.98
CA TRP A 50 -20.00 -26.00 -2.91
C TRP A 50 -18.60 -25.65 -3.42
N ALA A 51 -18.39 -25.70 -4.73
CA ALA A 51 -17.06 -25.56 -5.33
C ALA A 51 -16.35 -24.25 -4.96
N GLY A 52 -17.08 -23.14 -4.91
CA GLY A 52 -16.57 -21.84 -4.50
C GLY A 52 -16.20 -21.80 -3.01
N PHE A 53 -17.01 -22.40 -2.14
CA PHE A 53 -16.74 -22.44 -0.70
C PHE A 53 -15.52 -23.30 -0.36
N ILE A 54 -15.40 -24.49 -0.97
CA ILE A 54 -14.27 -25.41 -0.72
C ILE A 54 -12.96 -24.77 -1.20
N SER A 55 -12.92 -24.32 -2.45
CA SER A 55 -11.72 -23.71 -3.02
C SER A 55 -11.40 -22.36 -2.39
N GLY A 56 -12.42 -21.56 -2.04
CA GLY A 56 -12.29 -20.29 -1.35
C GLY A 56 -11.72 -20.44 0.06
N GLY A 57 -12.14 -21.45 0.82
CA GLY A 57 -11.58 -21.75 2.13
C GLY A 57 -10.10 -22.15 2.06
N LEU A 58 -9.73 -22.99 1.10
CA LEU A 58 -8.34 -23.38 0.88
C LEU A 58 -7.47 -22.20 0.43
N TRP A 59 -7.98 -21.36 -0.47
CA TRP A 59 -7.34 -20.13 -0.89
C TRP A 59 -7.14 -19.15 0.28
N ALA A 60 -8.14 -19.00 1.14
CA ALA A 60 -8.03 -18.14 2.31
C ALA A 60 -6.94 -18.63 3.28
N LEU A 61 -6.87 -19.95 3.51
CA LEU A 61 -5.92 -20.57 4.43
C LEU A 61 -4.48 -20.56 3.91
N LEU A 62 -4.26 -20.90 2.64
CA LEU A 62 -2.93 -21.14 2.09
C LEU A 62 -2.36 -19.95 1.31
N ILE A 63 -3.19 -19.00 0.88
CA ILE A 63 -2.72 -17.81 0.15
C ILE A 63 -2.97 -16.56 1.00
N LEU A 64 -4.22 -16.27 1.33
CA LEU A 64 -4.57 -15.00 1.99
C LEU A 64 -3.92 -14.88 3.38
N LEU A 65 -4.10 -15.90 4.23
CA LEU A 65 -3.60 -15.89 5.60
C LEU A 65 -2.06 -15.78 5.68
N PRO A 66 -1.26 -16.53 4.88
CA PRO A 66 0.19 -16.32 4.82
C PRO A 66 0.59 -14.93 4.31
N ILE A 67 -0.07 -14.38 3.27
CA ILE A 67 0.23 -13.02 2.79
C ILE A 67 0.03 -12.00 3.92
N VAL A 68 -1.12 -12.05 4.59
CA VAL A 68 -1.45 -11.13 5.70
C VAL A 68 -0.51 -11.36 6.88
N GLY A 69 -0.24 -12.61 7.22
CA GLY A 69 0.68 -13.02 8.28
C GLY A 69 2.09 -12.47 8.07
N PHE A 70 2.68 -12.67 6.90
CA PHE A 70 4.02 -12.16 6.59
C PHE A 70 4.06 -10.64 6.49
N ALA A 71 3.00 -10.00 5.99
CA ALA A 71 2.88 -8.54 6.04
C ALA A 71 2.92 -8.03 7.50
N GLN A 72 2.25 -8.72 8.42
CA GLN A 72 2.28 -8.39 9.84
C GLN A 72 3.64 -8.69 10.49
N VAL A 73 4.31 -9.80 10.14
CA VAL A 73 5.69 -10.06 10.59
C VAL A 73 6.62 -8.93 10.15
N ASN A 74 6.58 -8.54 8.87
CA ASN A 74 7.40 -7.46 8.34
C ASN A 74 7.11 -6.12 9.03
N ARG A 75 5.85 -5.85 9.36
CA ARG A 75 5.46 -4.67 10.15
C ARG A 75 6.02 -4.70 11.58
N LEU A 76 6.04 -5.86 12.23
CA LEU A 76 6.65 -6.00 13.55
C LEU A 76 8.18 -5.84 13.47
N VAL A 77 8.80 -6.33 12.40
CA VAL A 77 10.23 -6.16 12.13
C VAL A 77 10.61 -4.69 11.90
N SER A 78 9.80 -3.94 11.14
CA SER A 78 10.05 -2.50 10.94
C SER A 78 9.83 -1.68 12.22
N GLN A 79 8.97 -2.17 13.13
CA GLN A 79 8.80 -1.64 14.49
C GLN A 79 9.87 -2.11 15.48
N GLU A 80 10.86 -2.90 15.03
CA GLU A 80 11.88 -3.53 15.89
C GLU A 80 11.32 -4.43 17.01
N ARG A 81 10.10 -4.94 16.84
CA ARG A 81 9.42 -5.86 17.77
C ARG A 81 9.75 -7.32 17.45
N TYR A 82 11.03 -7.66 17.49
CA TYR A 82 11.56 -8.94 17.01
C TYR A 82 10.98 -10.17 17.73
N SER A 83 10.72 -10.08 19.05
CA SER A 83 10.14 -11.19 19.81
C SER A 83 8.75 -11.58 19.30
N GLN A 84 7.89 -10.59 19.04
CA GLN A 84 6.55 -10.80 18.51
C GLN A 84 6.57 -11.26 17.05
N ALA A 85 7.45 -10.64 16.24
CA ALA A 85 7.66 -11.04 14.86
C ALA A 85 8.07 -12.51 14.77
N ARG A 86 8.99 -12.94 15.65
CA ARG A 86 9.45 -14.33 15.76
C ARG A 86 8.32 -15.28 16.13
N GLY A 87 7.52 -14.96 17.15
CA GLY A 87 6.38 -15.78 17.57
C GLY A 87 5.39 -16.01 16.44
N LEU A 88 5.02 -14.95 15.71
CA LEU A 88 4.13 -15.05 14.55
C LEU A 88 4.77 -15.86 13.41
N ALA A 89 6.04 -15.61 13.08
CA ALA A 89 6.75 -16.33 12.03
C ALA A 89 6.89 -17.84 12.35
N MET A 90 7.06 -18.22 13.62
CA MET A 90 7.08 -19.62 14.06
C MET A 90 5.76 -20.36 13.78
N GLY A 91 4.62 -19.66 13.86
CA GLY A 91 3.32 -20.23 13.51
C GLY A 91 3.14 -20.32 11.98
N LEU A 92 3.44 -19.23 11.27
CA LEU A 92 3.23 -19.13 9.82
C LEU A 92 4.08 -20.11 9.01
N ARG A 93 5.24 -20.56 9.51
CA ARG A 93 6.12 -21.50 8.79
C ARG A 93 5.45 -22.81 8.37
N TRP A 94 4.36 -23.20 9.02
CA TRP A 94 3.61 -24.42 8.72
C TRP A 94 2.48 -24.22 7.70
N LEU A 95 2.09 -22.96 7.42
CA LEU A 95 0.94 -22.65 6.56
C LEU A 95 1.31 -22.58 5.07
N HIS A 96 2.58 -22.38 4.74
CA HIS A 96 3.01 -22.21 3.35
C HIS A 96 4.44 -22.73 3.15
N PRO A 97 4.73 -23.47 2.07
CA PRO A 97 6.07 -24.04 1.81
C PRO A 97 6.99 -23.04 1.07
N ALA A 98 7.02 -21.76 1.45
CA ALA A 98 7.91 -20.78 0.80
C ALA A 98 9.35 -20.90 1.29
N ASP A 99 10.30 -20.61 0.40
CA ASP A 99 11.74 -20.66 0.68
C ASP A 99 12.13 -19.72 1.85
N GLY A 100 12.94 -20.19 2.79
CA GLY A 100 13.48 -19.37 3.88
C GLY A 100 12.60 -19.24 5.13
N LEU A 101 11.39 -19.82 5.13
CA LEU A 101 10.45 -19.68 6.25
C LEU A 101 10.85 -20.40 7.53
N PHE A 102 11.68 -21.43 7.43
CA PHE A 102 12.17 -22.16 8.60
C PHE A 102 13.35 -21.44 9.24
N GLU A 103 14.18 -20.76 8.44
CA GLU A 103 15.37 -20.02 8.87
C GLU A 103 15.01 -18.65 9.44
N TYR A 104 14.00 -17.98 8.87
CA TYR A 104 13.66 -16.60 9.22
C TYR A 104 13.37 -16.37 10.73
N PRO A 105 12.61 -17.23 11.44
CA PRO A 105 12.42 -17.09 12.88
C PRO A 105 13.73 -17.12 13.69
N HIS A 106 14.75 -17.83 13.22
CA HIS A 106 16.06 -17.86 13.87
C HIS A 106 16.81 -16.55 13.66
N LEU A 107 16.76 -15.95 12.47
CA LEU A 107 17.34 -14.62 12.24
C LEU A 107 16.67 -13.55 13.11
N LEU A 108 15.34 -13.63 13.29
CA LEU A 108 14.60 -12.76 14.21
C LEU A 108 15.02 -12.97 15.67
N ARG A 109 15.35 -14.20 16.08
CA ARG A 109 15.92 -14.48 17.40
C ARG A 109 17.28 -13.81 17.57
N GLY A 110 18.14 -13.84 16.54
CA GLY A 110 19.41 -13.13 16.55
C GLY A 110 19.22 -11.62 16.79
N MET A 111 18.28 -11.00 16.08
CA MET A 111 17.95 -9.58 16.27
C MET A 111 17.39 -9.26 17.66
N GLU A 112 16.49 -10.12 18.18
CA GLU A 112 15.96 -10.01 19.54
C GLU A 112 17.09 -10.02 20.59
N LEU A 113 18.04 -10.95 20.47
CA LEU A 113 19.19 -11.05 21.37
C LEU A 113 20.13 -9.85 21.24
N GLY A 114 20.35 -9.37 20.02
CA GLY A 114 21.14 -8.16 19.77
C GLY A 114 20.56 -6.95 20.48
N HIS A 115 19.25 -6.72 20.38
CA HIS A 115 18.57 -5.61 21.07
C HIS A 115 18.64 -5.75 22.61
N GLN A 116 18.68 -6.97 23.13
CA GLN A 116 18.87 -7.24 24.56
C GLN A 116 20.33 -7.07 25.03
N GLY A 117 21.27 -6.71 24.14
CA GLY A 117 22.70 -6.59 24.46
C GLY A 117 23.46 -7.90 24.49
N ARG A 118 22.83 -9.03 24.13
CA ARG A 118 23.44 -10.36 24.09
C ARG A 118 24.12 -10.59 22.73
N LEU A 119 25.08 -9.72 22.39
CA LEU A 119 25.67 -9.63 21.06
C LEU A 119 26.37 -10.94 20.64
N GLU A 120 27.11 -11.59 21.53
CA GLU A 120 27.81 -12.86 21.23
C GLU A 120 26.86 -14.02 20.89
N GLU A 121 25.66 -14.01 21.47
CA GLU A 121 24.65 -15.02 21.14
C GLU A 121 23.96 -14.70 19.80
N ALA A 122 23.71 -13.42 19.55
CA ALA A 122 23.19 -12.95 18.27
C ALA A 122 24.14 -13.30 17.12
N THR A 123 25.43 -13.00 17.25
CA THR A 123 26.45 -13.28 16.23
C THR A 123 26.57 -14.78 15.96
N ARG A 124 26.60 -15.63 17.00
CA ARG A 124 26.60 -17.10 16.84
C ARG A 124 25.43 -17.64 16.03
N ILE A 125 24.24 -17.04 16.16
CA ILE A 125 23.09 -17.40 15.34
C ILE A 125 23.35 -16.99 13.88
N PHE A 126 23.78 -15.76 13.64
CA PHE A 126 24.02 -15.29 12.27
C PHE A 126 25.14 -16.05 11.58
N ASP A 127 26.21 -16.42 12.29
CA ASP A 127 27.29 -17.25 11.76
C ASP A 127 26.78 -18.65 11.38
N ARG A 128 25.95 -19.27 12.24
CA ARG A 128 25.38 -20.60 11.99
C ARG A 128 24.54 -20.64 10.71
N TYR A 129 23.73 -19.61 10.48
CA TYR A 129 22.86 -19.53 9.31
C TYR A 129 23.52 -18.80 8.13
N GLY A 130 24.72 -18.24 8.31
CA GLY A 130 25.45 -17.47 7.31
C GLY A 130 25.85 -18.31 6.11
N SER A 131 25.48 -17.86 4.91
CA SER A 131 25.87 -18.53 3.67
C SER A 131 25.77 -17.59 2.48
N ALA A 132 26.79 -17.57 1.62
CA ALA A 132 26.74 -16.84 0.36
C ALA A 132 25.75 -17.47 -0.65
N LYS A 133 25.34 -18.73 -0.46
CA LYS A 133 24.56 -19.50 -1.44
C LYS A 133 23.06 -19.18 -1.39
N THR A 134 22.50 -18.95 -0.20
CA THR A 134 21.06 -18.78 0.00
C THR A 134 20.69 -17.33 0.36
N LEU A 135 19.49 -16.89 0.01
CA LEU A 135 18.98 -15.54 0.35
C LEU A 135 18.99 -15.29 1.86
N MET A 136 18.49 -16.25 2.65
CA MET A 136 18.49 -16.13 4.12
C MET A 136 19.90 -16.17 4.70
N GLY A 137 20.82 -16.93 4.11
CA GLY A 137 22.20 -16.95 4.56
C GLY A 137 22.94 -15.64 4.31
N ARG A 138 22.69 -14.99 3.17
CA ARG A 138 23.23 -13.65 2.89
C ARG A 138 22.62 -12.60 3.80
N THR A 139 21.33 -12.73 4.11
CA THR A 139 20.65 -11.88 5.09
C THR A 139 21.25 -12.04 6.48
N ALA A 140 21.56 -13.27 6.90
CA ALA A 140 22.23 -13.54 8.18
C ALA A 140 23.60 -12.84 8.27
N ILE A 141 24.41 -12.95 7.22
CA ILE A 141 25.72 -12.27 7.13
C ILE A 141 25.54 -10.74 7.22
N ALA A 142 24.58 -10.17 6.49
CA ALA A 142 24.32 -8.74 6.55
C ALA A 142 23.86 -8.28 7.95
N LEU A 143 23.05 -9.09 8.64
CA LEU A 143 22.60 -8.82 10.01
C LEU A 143 23.73 -8.92 11.03
N LEU A 144 24.67 -9.87 10.87
CA LEU A 144 25.87 -9.99 11.69
C LEU A 144 26.66 -8.69 11.73
N TYR A 145 26.97 -8.14 10.54
CA TYR A 145 27.71 -6.90 10.41
C TYR A 145 26.89 -5.70 10.92
N ARG A 146 25.58 -5.65 10.63
CA ARG A 146 24.69 -4.59 11.16
C ARG A 146 24.68 -4.52 12.68
N VAL A 147 24.49 -5.66 13.36
CA VAL A 147 24.38 -5.71 14.83
C VAL A 147 25.65 -5.23 15.53
N SER A 148 26.80 -5.42 14.87
CA SER A 148 28.11 -5.01 15.36
C SER A 148 28.57 -3.65 14.81
N ALA A 149 27.76 -2.99 13.96
CA ALA A 149 28.12 -1.78 13.22
C ALA A 149 29.43 -1.87 12.40
N ARG A 150 29.76 -3.06 11.88
CA ARG A 150 30.98 -3.34 11.09
C ARG A 150 30.72 -3.16 9.58
N TRP A 151 30.51 -1.91 9.16
CA TRP A 151 30.03 -1.58 7.81
C TRP A 151 31.11 -1.72 6.72
N ASP A 152 32.35 -1.43 7.08
CA ASP A 152 33.54 -1.62 6.25
C ASP A 152 33.77 -3.10 5.91
N GLU A 153 33.69 -3.98 6.90
CA GLU A 153 33.82 -5.43 6.68
C GLU A 153 32.70 -5.98 5.80
N LEU A 154 31.46 -5.52 6.00
CA LEU A 154 30.34 -5.88 5.13
C LEU A 154 30.60 -5.45 3.69
N LEU A 155 31.11 -4.24 3.49
CA LEU A 155 31.36 -3.71 2.16
C LEU A 155 32.40 -4.56 1.42
N ILE A 156 33.50 -4.90 2.09
CA ILE A 156 34.54 -5.80 1.57
C ILE A 156 33.95 -7.16 1.21
N TRP A 157 33.13 -7.73 2.11
CA TRP A 157 32.51 -9.03 1.88
C TRP A 157 31.59 -9.03 0.66
N VAL A 158 30.76 -7.99 0.51
CA VAL A 158 29.85 -7.85 -0.63
C VAL A 158 30.61 -7.64 -1.94
N GLU A 159 31.61 -6.77 -1.96
CA GLU A 159 32.44 -6.49 -3.15
C GLU A 159 33.19 -7.76 -3.61
N HIS A 160 33.65 -8.59 -2.67
CA HIS A 160 34.31 -9.86 -2.98
C HIS A 160 33.36 -10.92 -3.57
N HIS A 161 32.17 -11.08 -2.99
CA HIS A 161 31.26 -12.18 -3.35
C HIS A 161 30.23 -11.79 -4.45
N PHE A 162 29.92 -10.51 -4.60
CA PHE A 162 28.83 -10.01 -5.46
C PHE A 162 29.17 -8.72 -6.26
N PRO A 163 30.36 -8.59 -6.90
CA PRO A 163 30.86 -7.34 -7.48
C PRO A 163 29.97 -6.71 -8.57
N GLN A 164 29.06 -7.47 -9.19
CA GLN A 164 28.15 -6.98 -10.24
C GLN A 164 26.67 -7.37 -9.99
N LYS A 165 26.39 -8.11 -8.92
CA LYS A 165 25.06 -8.72 -8.69
C LYS A 165 24.39 -8.27 -7.40
N VAL A 166 25.07 -7.51 -6.53
CA VAL A 166 24.47 -7.09 -5.24
C VAL A 166 23.14 -6.36 -5.42
N LEU A 167 23.04 -5.48 -6.41
CA LEU A 167 21.80 -4.72 -6.67
C LEU A 167 20.65 -5.56 -7.24
N SER A 168 20.92 -6.78 -7.70
CA SER A 168 19.88 -7.69 -8.19
C SER A 168 19.11 -8.39 -7.06
N GLU A 169 19.66 -8.36 -5.84
CA GLU A 169 19.07 -8.97 -4.66
C GLU A 169 18.63 -7.88 -3.67
N SER A 170 17.32 -7.62 -3.62
CA SER A 170 16.77 -6.50 -2.85
C SER A 170 17.20 -6.48 -1.38
N THR A 171 17.29 -7.63 -0.71
CA THR A 171 17.61 -7.68 0.73
C THR A 171 19.06 -7.31 1.01
N LEU A 172 20.02 -7.88 0.27
CA LEU A 172 21.44 -7.57 0.44
C LEU A 172 21.78 -6.15 -0.05
N ALA A 173 21.10 -5.69 -1.12
CA ALA A 173 21.25 -4.34 -1.64
C ALA A 173 20.98 -3.26 -0.59
N VAL A 174 20.00 -3.45 0.31
CA VAL A 174 19.74 -2.49 1.41
C VAL A 174 20.97 -2.29 2.27
N TYR A 175 21.59 -3.37 2.72
CA TYR A 175 22.72 -3.32 3.62
C TYR A 175 23.98 -2.82 2.91
N TYR A 176 24.16 -3.19 1.64
CA TYR A 176 25.24 -2.65 0.81
C TYR A 176 25.13 -1.14 0.60
N LEU A 177 23.97 -0.65 0.18
CA LEU A 177 23.74 0.80 -0.01
C LEU A 177 23.88 1.56 1.32
N ARG A 178 23.41 0.99 2.43
CA ARG A 178 23.68 1.56 3.75
C ARG A 178 25.18 1.62 4.04
N ALA A 179 25.90 0.52 3.83
CA ALA A 179 27.34 0.44 4.10
C ALA A 179 28.11 1.51 3.32
N LEU A 180 27.81 1.72 2.03
CA LEU A 180 28.40 2.80 1.24
C LEU A 180 28.27 4.17 1.92
N GLY A 181 27.08 4.49 2.43
CA GLY A 181 26.85 5.74 3.16
C GLY A 181 27.58 5.80 4.51
N GLU A 182 27.53 4.71 5.29
CA GLU A 182 28.21 4.61 6.59
C GLU A 182 29.74 4.68 6.48
N THR A 183 30.32 4.30 5.34
CA THR A 183 31.77 4.38 5.05
C THR A 183 32.15 5.62 4.23
N GLY A 184 31.24 6.60 4.07
CA GLY A 184 31.52 7.86 3.38
C GLY A 184 31.62 7.78 1.84
N LYS A 185 31.31 6.65 1.21
CA LYS A 185 31.28 6.47 -0.25
C LYS A 185 29.99 7.05 -0.87
N LEU A 186 29.71 8.33 -0.62
CA LEU A 186 28.43 8.97 -0.95
C LEU A 186 28.15 9.02 -2.46
N GLU A 187 29.14 9.34 -3.30
CA GLU A 187 28.98 9.33 -4.77
C GLU A 187 28.52 7.96 -5.27
N GLN A 188 29.18 6.90 -4.80
CA GLN A 188 28.84 5.53 -5.18
C GLN A 188 27.45 5.14 -4.69
N LEU A 189 27.07 5.53 -3.47
CA LEU A 189 25.72 5.32 -2.94
C LEU A 189 24.64 5.90 -3.89
N ILE A 190 24.81 7.14 -4.33
CA ILE A 190 23.81 7.80 -5.20
C ILE A 190 23.74 7.12 -6.57
N GLN A 191 24.89 6.79 -7.18
CA GLN A 191 24.95 6.13 -8.49
C GLN A 191 24.37 4.71 -8.44
N GLU A 192 24.74 3.91 -7.43
CA GLU A 192 24.24 2.54 -7.27
C GLU A 192 22.75 2.54 -6.90
N LEU A 193 22.26 3.51 -6.13
CA LEU A 193 20.83 3.68 -5.90
C LEU A 193 20.08 3.94 -7.20
N GLU A 194 20.58 4.82 -8.07
CA GLU A 194 19.93 5.06 -9.36
C GLU A 194 19.89 3.78 -10.22
N GLN A 195 20.97 3.00 -10.26
CA GLN A 195 20.97 1.71 -10.94
C GLN A 195 19.97 0.73 -10.31
N PHE A 196 19.88 0.71 -8.98
CA PHE A 196 18.92 -0.12 -8.24
C PHE A 196 17.47 0.24 -8.61
N GLU A 197 17.14 1.53 -8.68
CA GLU A 197 15.82 2.01 -9.08
C GLU A 197 15.48 1.70 -10.54
N GLN A 198 16.45 1.77 -11.44
CA GLN A 198 16.26 1.47 -12.87
C GLN A 198 16.07 -0.03 -13.13
N ARG A 199 16.83 -0.89 -12.43
CA ARG A 199 16.75 -2.36 -12.58
C ARG A 199 15.53 -2.96 -11.88
N SER A 200 15.06 -2.35 -10.80
CA SER A 200 14.15 -3.00 -9.85
C SER A 200 12.71 -2.46 -9.72
N PRO A 201 12.15 -1.55 -10.55
CA PRO A 201 10.88 -0.89 -10.24
C PRO A 201 9.66 -1.83 -10.30
N ARG A 202 9.84 -3.08 -10.76
CA ARG A 202 8.80 -4.13 -10.82
C ARG A 202 8.98 -5.27 -9.81
N ARG A 203 10.07 -5.30 -9.01
CA ARG A 203 10.41 -6.45 -8.14
C ARG A 203 10.68 -6.09 -6.68
N THR A 204 11.07 -4.86 -6.36
CA THR A 204 11.40 -4.48 -4.98
C THR A 204 10.15 -4.04 -4.21
N ASP A 205 10.04 -4.49 -2.96
CA ASP A 205 9.00 -4.05 -2.03
C ASP A 205 9.09 -2.53 -1.79
N PRO A 206 7.95 -1.80 -1.72
CA PRO A 206 7.93 -0.36 -1.49
C PRO A 206 8.68 0.10 -0.24
N VAL A 207 8.66 -0.68 0.85
CA VAL A 207 9.36 -0.32 2.09
C VAL A 207 10.87 -0.33 1.87
N THR A 208 11.39 -1.39 1.25
CA THR A 208 12.80 -1.55 0.87
C THR A 208 13.28 -0.40 0.00
N LEU A 209 12.51 -0.03 -1.03
CA LEU A 209 12.86 1.09 -1.91
C LEU A 209 12.93 2.42 -1.13
N ASN A 210 11.95 2.69 -0.27
CA ASN A 210 11.94 3.92 0.52
C ASN A 210 13.03 3.95 1.59
N LEU A 211 13.44 2.78 2.10
CA LEU A 211 14.56 2.67 3.04
C LEU A 211 15.89 3.06 2.38
N VAL A 212 16.17 2.57 1.17
CA VAL A 212 17.42 2.92 0.46
C VAL A 212 17.42 4.36 -0.04
N ARG A 213 16.26 4.90 -0.46
CA ARG A 213 16.08 6.33 -0.74
C ARG A 213 16.33 7.18 0.50
N MET A 214 15.83 6.74 1.65
CA MET A 214 16.05 7.43 2.93
C MET A 214 17.55 7.48 3.27
N PHE A 215 18.32 6.41 3.04
CA PHE A 215 19.78 6.46 3.23
C PHE A 215 20.42 7.54 2.37
N ALA A 216 20.14 7.55 1.06
CA ALA A 216 20.67 8.57 0.15
C ALA A 216 20.27 10.00 0.55
N LEU A 217 19.03 10.21 0.99
CA LEU A 217 18.55 11.51 1.46
C LEU A 217 19.20 11.92 2.79
N ALA A 218 19.39 10.98 3.72
CA ALA A 218 20.01 11.23 5.00
C ALA A 218 21.50 11.56 4.83
N PHE A 219 22.27 10.71 4.15
CA PHE A 219 23.68 11.00 3.87
C PHE A 219 23.87 12.17 2.90
N GLY A 220 22.86 12.49 2.08
CA GLY A 220 22.84 13.66 1.20
C GLY A 220 22.36 14.96 1.85
N GLY A 221 22.12 14.98 3.17
CA GLY A 221 21.75 16.20 3.90
C GLY A 221 20.37 16.77 3.56
N GLN A 222 19.35 15.91 3.46
CA GLN A 222 17.96 16.28 3.13
C GLN A 222 16.99 16.00 4.32
N PRO A 223 17.13 16.68 5.48
CA PRO A 223 16.38 16.36 6.70
C PRO A 223 14.86 16.45 6.52
N LYS A 224 14.39 17.41 5.73
CA LYS A 224 12.95 17.59 5.45
C LYS A 224 12.36 16.38 4.72
N GLN A 225 13.06 15.85 3.73
CA GLN A 225 12.61 14.69 2.97
C GLN A 225 12.77 13.40 3.76
N VAL A 226 13.81 13.27 4.58
CA VAL A 226 13.93 12.15 5.53
C VAL A 226 12.73 12.14 6.49
N GLN A 227 12.34 13.29 7.03
CA GLN A 227 11.14 13.40 7.87
C GLN A 227 9.88 12.95 7.11
N GLN A 228 9.68 13.45 5.88
CA GLN A 228 8.52 13.06 5.05
C GLN A 228 8.46 11.55 4.79
N VAL A 229 9.60 10.92 4.45
CA VAL A 229 9.65 9.47 4.24
C VAL A 229 9.22 8.73 5.49
N PHE A 230 9.64 9.17 6.69
CA PHE A 230 9.22 8.57 7.94
C PHE A 230 7.79 8.91 8.35
N GLU A 231 7.20 10.01 7.91
CA GLU A 231 5.79 10.33 8.17
C GLU A 231 4.85 9.46 7.33
N ASP A 232 5.28 9.12 6.11
CA ASP A 232 4.51 8.40 5.11
C ASP A 232 4.97 6.95 4.95
N ALA A 233 5.93 6.68 4.06
CA ALA A 233 6.29 5.33 3.62
C ALA A 233 6.95 4.46 4.72
N LEU A 234 7.69 5.08 5.64
CA LEU A 234 8.39 4.41 6.74
C LEU A 234 7.75 4.69 8.11
N ALA A 235 6.47 5.06 8.13
CA ALA A 235 5.68 5.43 9.33
C ALA A 235 5.66 4.42 10.48
N THR A 236 6.00 3.16 10.21
CA THR A 236 5.99 2.09 11.22
C THR A 236 7.28 2.03 12.03
N HIS A 237 8.35 2.74 11.64
CA HIS A 237 9.60 2.73 12.38
C HIS A 237 9.47 3.46 13.72
N PRO A 238 10.15 2.99 14.78
CA PRO A 238 10.01 3.61 16.10
C PRO A 238 10.73 4.98 16.17
N PRO A 239 10.37 5.82 17.16
CA PRO A 239 10.87 7.19 17.26
C PRO A 239 12.39 7.31 17.34
N ASN A 240 13.06 6.40 18.05
CA ASN A 240 14.52 6.35 18.16
C ASN A 240 15.21 6.17 16.79
N ILE A 241 14.70 5.27 15.95
CA ILE A 241 15.23 5.04 14.60
C ILE A 241 15.00 6.25 13.71
N ARG A 242 13.82 6.88 13.80
CA ARG A 242 13.54 8.13 13.08
C ARG A 242 14.51 9.23 13.50
N GLU A 243 14.71 9.41 14.80
CA GLU A 243 15.61 10.43 15.34
C GLU A 243 17.06 10.20 14.92
N PHE A 244 17.54 8.95 14.95
CA PHE A 244 18.87 8.60 14.43
C PHE A 244 19.07 9.05 12.98
N TRP A 245 18.12 8.73 12.09
CA TRP A 245 18.22 9.08 10.68
C TRP A 245 17.99 10.57 10.40
N LEU A 246 17.19 11.27 11.21
CA LEU A 246 17.06 12.73 11.13
C LEU A 246 18.34 13.43 11.56
N ALA A 247 18.95 13.03 12.68
CA ALA A 247 20.23 13.56 13.13
C ALA A 247 21.35 13.25 12.12
N THR A 248 21.28 12.11 11.42
CA THR A 248 22.15 11.82 10.27
C THR A 248 22.07 12.88 9.19
N ALA A 249 20.83 13.24 8.82
CA ALA A 249 20.57 14.21 7.77
C ALA A 249 20.97 15.62 8.19
N GLU A 250 20.78 15.97 9.46
CA GLU A 250 21.24 17.23 10.04
C GLU A 250 22.76 17.32 10.06
N LEU A 251 23.47 16.24 10.44
CA LEU A 251 24.93 16.16 10.35
C LEU A 251 25.41 16.41 8.92
N ALA A 252 24.87 15.67 7.94
CA ALA A 252 25.24 15.79 6.54
C ALA A 252 24.86 17.15 5.92
N ALA A 253 23.91 17.88 6.52
CA ALA A 253 23.52 19.23 6.12
C ALA A 253 24.40 20.33 6.75
N GLY A 254 25.38 19.97 7.60
CA GLY A 254 26.28 20.91 8.26
C GLY A 254 25.82 21.40 9.65
N ASN A 255 24.71 20.88 10.18
CA ASN A 255 24.21 21.23 11.52
C ASN A 255 24.88 20.38 12.63
N GLU A 256 26.21 20.35 12.63
CA GLU A 256 27.00 19.32 13.31
C GLU A 256 26.83 19.31 14.83
N SER A 257 26.92 20.47 15.47
CA SER A 257 26.89 20.59 16.94
C SER A 257 25.59 20.06 17.54
N GLU A 258 24.45 20.48 16.99
CA GLU A 258 23.13 20.08 17.50
C GLU A 258 22.84 18.62 17.20
N ALA A 259 23.18 18.16 16.00
CA ALA A 259 22.95 16.78 15.61
C ALA A 259 23.81 15.78 16.43
N LYS A 260 25.07 16.12 16.73
CA LYS A 260 25.92 15.32 17.63
C LYS A 260 25.33 15.23 19.04
N LYS A 261 24.87 16.35 19.61
CA LYS A 261 24.21 16.36 20.93
C LYS A 261 23.00 15.45 20.97
N ARG A 262 22.14 15.52 19.93
CA ARG A 262 20.96 14.64 19.79
C ARG A 262 21.34 13.17 19.73
N LEU A 263 22.35 12.80 18.94
CA LEU A 263 22.84 11.42 18.85
C LEU A 263 23.37 10.90 20.20
N VAL A 264 24.14 11.72 20.93
CA VAL A 264 24.63 11.34 22.27
C VAL A 264 23.46 11.11 23.22
N ALA A 265 22.51 12.04 23.29
CA ALA A 265 21.32 11.88 24.13
C ALA A 265 20.45 10.68 23.73
N LEU A 266 20.38 10.37 22.43
CA LEU A 266 19.68 9.19 21.91
C LEU A 266 20.37 7.89 22.34
N SER A 267 21.70 7.87 22.40
CA SER A 267 22.49 6.69 22.80
C SER A 267 22.06 6.15 24.17
N ASP A 268 21.86 7.03 25.15
CA ASP A 268 21.54 6.66 26.54
C ASP A 268 20.21 5.89 26.68
N ARG A 269 19.27 6.13 25.77
CA ARG A 269 17.93 5.52 25.75
C ARG A 269 17.73 4.47 24.64
N SER A 270 18.80 4.13 23.94
CA SER A 270 18.77 3.20 22.80
C SER A 270 19.16 1.77 23.20
N ASP A 271 18.71 0.77 22.45
CA ASP A 271 19.17 -0.61 22.60
C ASP A 271 20.64 -0.76 22.14
N ALA A 272 21.25 -1.93 22.39
CA ALA A 272 22.67 -2.14 22.11
C ALA A 272 23.02 -2.02 20.61
N VAL A 273 22.12 -2.42 19.71
CA VAL A 273 22.37 -2.34 18.26
C VAL A 273 22.38 -0.89 17.81
N LEU A 274 21.40 -0.10 18.26
CA LEU A 274 21.33 1.31 17.92
C LEU A 274 22.46 2.11 18.59
N ARG A 275 22.88 1.77 19.82
CA ARG A 275 24.07 2.37 20.45
C ARG A 275 25.34 2.12 19.64
N ASN A 276 25.56 0.90 19.14
CA ASN A 276 26.68 0.60 18.25
C ASN A 276 26.63 1.43 16.97
N ALA A 277 25.44 1.60 16.37
CA ALA A 277 25.27 2.43 15.18
C ALA A 277 25.53 3.92 15.46
N ILE A 278 25.11 4.44 16.61
CA ILE A 278 25.38 5.81 17.05
C ILE A 278 26.88 6.02 17.28
N ALA A 279 27.54 5.09 17.97
CA ALA A 279 28.98 5.15 18.22
C ALA A 279 29.79 5.13 16.91
N TRP A 280 29.40 4.26 15.95
CA TRP A 280 29.96 4.28 14.60
C TRP A 280 29.76 5.63 13.92
N ARG A 281 28.55 6.19 13.95
CA ARG A 281 28.25 7.44 13.27
C ARG A 281 29.03 8.63 13.85
N LEU A 282 29.21 8.67 15.16
CA LEU A 282 29.95 9.74 15.82
C LEU A 282 31.45 9.67 15.51
N SER A 283 32.01 8.47 15.32
CA SER A 283 33.42 8.28 14.91
C SER A 283 33.64 8.43 13.40
N HIS A 284 32.62 8.15 12.59
CA HIS A 284 32.63 8.24 11.13
C HIS A 284 31.50 9.16 10.66
N PRO A 285 31.64 10.50 10.81
CA PRO A 285 30.62 11.44 10.39
C PRO A 285 30.35 11.33 8.87
N PRO A 286 29.12 11.63 8.40
CA PRO A 286 28.81 11.65 6.97
C PRO A 286 29.75 12.57 6.19
N ALA A 287 30.10 12.16 4.96
CA ALA A 287 30.93 12.97 4.08
C ALA A 287 30.26 14.31 3.73
N ASP A 288 31.05 15.38 3.57
CA ASP A 288 30.56 16.67 3.09
C ASP A 288 30.01 16.53 1.66
N ARG A 289 28.70 16.78 1.52
CA ARG A 289 27.96 16.66 0.26
C ARG A 289 28.56 17.51 -0.86
N GLU A 290 29.01 18.73 -0.56
CA GLU A 290 29.45 19.65 -1.61
C GLU A 290 30.75 19.19 -2.26
N GLN A 291 31.60 18.53 -1.48
CA GLN A 291 32.88 17.97 -1.91
C GLN A 291 32.74 16.54 -2.46
N ALA A 292 31.86 15.74 -1.87
CA ALA A 292 31.76 14.32 -2.17
C ALA A 292 30.94 14.01 -3.43
N LEU A 293 30.03 14.90 -3.85
CA LEU A 293 29.11 14.63 -4.97
C LEU A 293 29.49 15.33 -6.27
N SER A 294 29.44 14.56 -7.36
CA SER A 294 29.45 15.08 -8.73
C SER A 294 28.17 15.88 -9.03
N GLN A 295 28.20 16.74 -10.06
CA GLN A 295 27.02 17.48 -10.49
C GLN A 295 25.86 16.54 -10.89
N THR A 296 26.18 15.40 -11.51
CA THR A 296 25.20 14.37 -11.87
C THR A 296 24.54 13.77 -10.62
N SER A 297 25.32 13.40 -9.61
CA SER A 297 24.78 12.86 -8.35
C SER A 297 23.98 13.89 -7.55
N LYS A 298 24.36 15.17 -7.59
CA LYS A 298 23.55 16.27 -7.03
C LYS A 298 22.17 16.36 -7.72
N GLN A 299 22.11 16.19 -9.03
CA GLN A 299 20.84 16.16 -9.78
C GLN A 299 19.98 14.93 -9.44
N ILE A 300 20.59 13.76 -9.28
CA ILE A 300 19.88 12.53 -8.85
C ILE A 300 19.27 12.75 -7.46
N LEU A 301 20.04 13.30 -6.52
CA LEU A 301 19.56 13.57 -5.17
C LEU A 301 18.41 14.59 -5.16
N ALA A 302 18.50 15.67 -5.94
CA ALA A 302 17.43 16.65 -6.08
C ALA A 302 16.15 16.05 -6.69
N ARG A 303 16.30 15.14 -7.68
CA ARG A 303 15.19 14.37 -8.25
C ARG A 303 14.54 13.48 -7.19
N LEU A 304 15.32 12.73 -6.42
CA LEU A 304 14.82 11.87 -5.33
C LEU A 304 14.03 12.68 -4.31
N ALA A 305 14.53 13.85 -3.91
CA ALA A 305 13.84 14.75 -2.98
C ALA A 305 12.49 15.22 -3.54
N THR A 306 12.44 15.54 -4.84
CA THR A 306 11.21 15.92 -5.54
C THR A 306 10.23 14.74 -5.63
N ASP A 307 10.72 13.55 -5.93
CA ASP A 307 9.91 12.34 -6.03
C ASP A 307 9.25 12.01 -4.69
N ILE A 308 9.97 12.09 -3.56
CA ILE A 308 9.39 11.90 -2.22
C ILE A 308 8.27 12.91 -1.93
N GLN A 309 8.49 14.19 -2.26
CA GLN A 309 7.47 15.22 -2.06
C GLN A 309 6.21 14.93 -2.90
N GLN A 310 6.38 14.50 -4.16
CA GLN A 310 5.27 14.15 -5.04
C GLN A 310 4.55 12.86 -4.59
N GLU A 311 5.28 11.88 -4.07
CA GLU A 311 4.72 10.65 -3.51
C GLU A 311 3.91 10.92 -2.25
N SER A 312 4.30 11.86 -1.39
CA SER A 312 3.47 12.31 -0.28
C SER A 312 2.14 12.90 -0.76
N LYS A 313 2.17 13.69 -1.85
CA LYS A 313 0.99 14.37 -2.41
C LYS A 313 0.06 13.44 -3.20
N TYR A 314 0.60 12.52 -4.00
CA TYR A 314 -0.16 11.70 -4.96
C TYR A 314 -0.13 10.20 -4.66
N GLY A 315 0.76 9.77 -3.77
CA GLY A 315 1.06 8.38 -3.46
C GLY A 315 0.08 7.70 -2.52
N GLY A 316 -0.98 8.39 -2.04
CA GLY A 316 -2.14 7.79 -1.36
C GLY A 316 -1.84 6.76 -0.26
N THR A 317 -0.68 6.84 0.41
CA THR A 317 -0.28 6.03 1.57
C THR A 317 -1.03 6.44 2.84
N ALA A 318 -1.83 7.51 2.78
CA ALA A 318 -2.78 7.93 3.81
C ALA A 318 -3.91 6.91 4.10
N PHE A 319 -3.90 5.75 3.43
CA PHE A 319 -4.89 4.66 3.52
C PHE A 319 -5.21 4.19 4.96
N LEU A 320 -4.30 4.37 5.93
CA LEU A 320 -4.50 3.93 7.33
C LEU A 320 -4.35 5.04 8.37
N LYS A 321 -4.04 6.27 7.96
CA LYS A 321 -3.84 7.43 8.86
C LYS A 321 -4.86 8.54 8.65
N SER A 322 -5.62 8.51 7.55
CA SER A 322 -6.59 9.58 7.29
C SER A 322 -7.81 9.41 8.20
N LYS A 323 -8.23 10.51 8.83
CA LYS A 323 -9.50 10.62 9.55
C LYS A 323 -10.64 10.63 8.53
N ALA A 324 -10.90 9.50 7.90
CA ALA A 324 -11.93 9.33 6.87
C ALA A 324 -13.35 9.21 7.47
N TYR A 325 -13.69 10.15 8.36
CA TYR A 325 -14.92 10.07 9.14
C TYR A 325 -16.16 10.14 8.25
N ALA A 326 -16.14 10.91 7.15
CA ALA A 326 -17.27 10.98 6.25
C ALA A 326 -17.47 9.65 5.52
N THR A 327 -16.40 8.99 5.10
CA THR A 327 -16.45 7.65 4.50
C THR A 327 -17.09 6.64 5.46
N TYR A 328 -16.62 6.59 6.71
CA TYR A 328 -17.19 5.67 7.70
C TYR A 328 -18.64 6.01 8.08
N ALA A 329 -18.99 7.29 8.14
CA ALA A 329 -20.37 7.72 8.37
C ALA A 329 -21.30 7.28 7.23
N LEU A 330 -20.85 7.40 5.98
CA LEU A 330 -21.61 6.90 4.82
C LEU A 330 -21.75 5.38 4.85
N ILE A 331 -20.70 4.64 5.20
CA ILE A 331 -20.79 3.18 5.38
C ILE A 331 -21.82 2.84 6.45
N ALA A 332 -21.75 3.48 7.63
CA ALA A 332 -22.71 3.25 8.71
C ALA A 332 -24.15 3.57 8.27
N ALA A 333 -24.36 4.65 7.52
CA ALA A 333 -25.68 5.00 6.99
C ALA A 333 -26.22 3.94 6.03
N ASN A 334 -25.39 3.42 5.12
CA ASN A 334 -25.79 2.34 4.21
C ASN A 334 -26.14 1.05 4.96
N LEU A 335 -25.35 0.68 5.99
CA LEU A 335 -25.65 -0.48 6.83
C LEU A 335 -26.96 -0.32 7.61
N ALA A 336 -27.23 0.89 8.12
CA ALA A 336 -28.47 1.18 8.84
C ALA A 336 -29.69 1.09 7.91
N VAL A 337 -29.60 1.66 6.71
CA VAL A 337 -30.66 1.57 5.69
C VAL A 337 -30.88 0.12 5.26
N PHE A 338 -29.81 -0.66 5.05
CA PHE A 338 -29.91 -2.08 4.74
C PHE A 338 -30.60 -2.89 5.86
N ALA A 339 -30.33 -2.56 7.12
CA ALA A 339 -31.05 -3.20 8.24
C ALA A 339 -32.55 -2.90 8.21
N VAL A 340 -32.95 -1.70 7.77
CA VAL A 340 -34.35 -1.34 7.56
C VAL A 340 -34.96 -2.13 6.40
N GLU A 341 -34.22 -2.33 5.29
CA GLU A 341 -34.68 -3.18 4.17
C GLU A 341 -34.99 -4.60 4.64
N ILE A 342 -34.09 -5.20 5.44
CA ILE A 342 -34.28 -6.53 6.02
C ILE A 342 -35.49 -6.57 6.95
N TRP A 343 -35.69 -5.52 7.76
CA TRP A 343 -36.77 -5.47 8.75
C TRP A 343 -38.16 -5.31 8.12
N GLN A 344 -38.31 -4.55 7.03
CA GLN A 344 -39.62 -4.27 6.44
C GLN A 344 -40.16 -5.37 5.52
N GLY A 345 -39.29 -6.17 4.91
CA GLY A 345 -39.73 -7.25 4.00
C GLY A 345 -38.60 -8.04 3.35
N GLY A 346 -37.36 -7.53 3.39
CA GLY A 346 -36.18 -8.17 2.85
C GLY A 346 -35.48 -7.30 1.81
N SER A 347 -34.15 -7.35 1.77
CA SER A 347 -33.34 -6.57 0.82
C SER A 347 -33.46 -7.00 -0.65
N GLU A 348 -34.17 -8.09 -0.93
CA GLU A 348 -34.43 -8.59 -2.29
C GLU A 348 -35.92 -8.48 -2.67
N ASP A 349 -36.75 -7.92 -1.79
CA ASP A 349 -38.16 -7.65 -2.07
C ASP A 349 -38.33 -6.30 -2.78
N LEU A 350 -38.86 -6.32 -4.00
CA LEU A 350 -38.96 -5.13 -4.85
C LEU A 350 -39.97 -4.11 -4.31
N ASP A 351 -41.06 -4.56 -3.69
CA ASP A 351 -42.08 -3.68 -3.12
C ASP A 351 -41.53 -2.94 -1.90
N THR A 352 -40.78 -3.63 -1.03
CA THR A 352 -40.04 -3.03 0.08
C THR A 352 -39.07 -1.97 -0.42
N LEU A 353 -38.24 -2.29 -1.42
CA LEU A 353 -37.30 -1.32 -2.00
C LEU A 353 -38.02 -0.11 -2.60
N TYR A 354 -39.14 -0.31 -3.30
CA TYR A 354 -39.96 0.77 -3.85
C TYR A 354 -40.49 1.69 -2.75
N GLN A 355 -41.07 1.13 -1.68
CA GLN A 355 -41.59 1.91 -0.55
C GLN A 355 -40.50 2.69 0.18
N LEU A 356 -39.30 2.11 0.29
CA LEU A 356 -38.13 2.74 0.92
C LEU A 356 -37.45 3.81 0.05
N GLY A 357 -37.92 4.01 -1.19
CA GLY A 357 -37.43 5.10 -2.03
C GLY A 357 -36.46 4.66 -3.12
N ALA A 358 -36.55 3.42 -3.60
CA ALA A 358 -35.81 3.00 -4.79
C ALA A 358 -36.20 3.86 -5.99
N LEU A 359 -35.26 3.99 -6.93
CA LEU A 359 -35.45 4.79 -8.11
C LEU A 359 -36.38 4.06 -9.07
N VAL A 360 -37.48 4.72 -9.44
CA VAL A 360 -38.31 4.34 -10.59
C VAL A 360 -38.40 5.55 -11.52
N PRO A 361 -37.87 5.48 -12.76
CA PRO A 361 -37.80 6.64 -13.65
C PRO A 361 -39.13 7.35 -13.85
N ALA A 362 -40.23 6.62 -14.12
CA ALA A 362 -41.55 7.22 -14.29
C ALA A 362 -41.97 8.06 -13.08
N VAL A 363 -41.74 7.54 -11.88
CA VAL A 363 -42.16 8.17 -10.60
C VAL A 363 -41.30 9.39 -10.27
N VAL A 364 -40.00 9.36 -10.60
CA VAL A 364 -39.14 10.55 -10.49
C VAL A 364 -39.63 11.68 -11.38
N PHE A 365 -39.99 11.37 -12.63
CA PHE A 365 -40.54 12.39 -13.54
C PHE A 365 -41.97 12.81 -13.18
N ALA A 366 -42.68 12.02 -12.36
CA ALA A 366 -43.96 12.39 -11.76
C ALA A 366 -43.84 13.29 -10.50
N GLY A 367 -42.62 13.57 -10.02
CA GLY A 367 -42.37 14.56 -8.96
C GLY A 367 -41.62 14.03 -7.74
N GLU A 368 -41.35 12.73 -7.64
CA GLU A 368 -40.65 12.14 -6.48
C GLU A 368 -39.11 12.23 -6.62
N TRP A 369 -38.58 13.43 -6.83
CA TRP A 369 -37.15 13.65 -7.08
C TRP A 369 -36.23 13.23 -5.93
N TRP A 370 -36.77 13.14 -4.71
CA TRP A 370 -36.05 12.66 -3.53
C TRP A 370 -35.53 11.21 -3.71
N ARG A 371 -36.17 10.42 -4.60
CA ARG A 371 -35.72 9.07 -4.97
C ARG A 371 -34.35 9.04 -5.62
N LEU A 372 -33.94 10.14 -6.27
CA LEU A 372 -32.58 10.26 -6.83
C LEU A 372 -31.50 10.20 -5.75
N LEU A 373 -31.83 10.62 -4.51
CA LEU A 373 -30.92 10.55 -3.37
C LEU A 373 -31.11 9.26 -2.58
N THR A 374 -32.34 8.91 -2.21
CA THR A 374 -32.60 7.75 -1.34
C THR A 374 -32.17 6.43 -1.99
N ALA A 375 -32.36 6.28 -3.29
CA ALA A 375 -31.93 5.09 -4.03
C ALA A 375 -30.41 4.83 -3.94
N THR A 376 -29.60 5.86 -3.67
CA THR A 376 -28.15 5.71 -3.50
C THR A 376 -27.74 5.02 -2.19
N PHE A 377 -28.68 4.84 -1.25
CA PHE A 377 -28.45 4.14 0.02
C PHE A 377 -29.05 2.74 0.08
N LEU A 378 -29.94 2.40 -0.87
CA LEU A 378 -30.61 1.11 -0.93
C LEU A 378 -29.76 0.06 -1.68
N HIS A 379 -29.89 -1.22 -1.34
CA HIS A 379 -29.10 -2.30 -1.94
C HIS A 379 -29.90 -3.59 -2.12
N TYR A 380 -29.89 -4.12 -3.34
CA TYR A 380 -30.46 -5.43 -3.64
C TYR A 380 -29.55 -6.59 -3.16
N GLY A 381 -29.80 -7.10 -1.96
CA GLY A 381 -29.11 -8.27 -1.38
C GLY A 381 -27.74 -7.99 -0.76
N ILE A 382 -27.29 -8.93 0.09
CA ILE A 382 -26.07 -8.79 0.92
C ILE A 382 -24.81 -8.64 0.07
N ALA A 383 -24.69 -9.39 -1.03
CA ALA A 383 -23.52 -9.32 -1.90
C ALA A 383 -23.35 -7.93 -2.55
N HIS A 384 -24.46 -7.29 -2.94
CA HIS A 384 -24.45 -5.95 -3.54
C HIS A 384 -24.03 -4.89 -2.52
N LEU A 385 -24.55 -4.97 -1.28
CA LEU A 385 -24.11 -4.12 -0.18
C LEU A 385 -22.62 -4.30 0.09
N LEU A 386 -22.15 -5.54 0.23
CA LEU A 386 -20.76 -5.83 0.57
C LEU A 386 -19.79 -5.24 -0.47
N MET A 387 -20.07 -5.44 -1.76
CA MET A 387 -19.25 -4.87 -2.83
C MET A 387 -19.19 -3.34 -2.79
N ASN A 388 -20.33 -2.68 -2.54
CA ASN A 388 -20.36 -1.21 -2.41
C ASN A 388 -19.62 -0.73 -1.16
N MET A 389 -19.78 -1.40 -0.02
CA MET A 389 -19.10 -0.99 1.23
C MET A 389 -17.60 -1.19 1.14
N VAL A 390 -17.15 -2.27 0.50
CA VAL A 390 -15.74 -2.48 0.16
C VAL A 390 -15.26 -1.37 -0.77
N GLY A 391 -15.96 -1.12 -1.88
CA GLY A 391 -15.62 -0.05 -2.83
C GLY A 391 -15.55 1.34 -2.18
N LEU A 392 -16.54 1.68 -1.36
CA LEU A 392 -16.61 2.94 -0.62
C LEU A 392 -15.51 3.04 0.44
N CYS A 393 -15.21 1.95 1.17
CA CYS A 393 -14.11 1.96 2.12
C CYS A 393 -12.77 2.22 1.42
N PHE A 394 -12.52 1.57 0.29
CA PHE A 394 -11.26 1.74 -0.44
C PHE A 394 -11.16 3.08 -1.18
N LEU A 395 -12.13 3.41 -2.01
CA LEU A 395 -12.08 4.64 -2.83
C LEU A 395 -12.47 5.88 -2.02
N GLY A 396 -13.37 5.75 -1.06
CA GLY A 396 -13.80 6.84 -0.18
C GLY A 396 -12.68 7.33 0.73
N THR A 397 -11.95 6.43 1.39
CA THR A 397 -10.81 6.83 2.24
C THR A 397 -9.72 7.55 1.43
N ILE A 398 -9.44 7.09 0.20
CA ILE A 398 -8.48 7.73 -0.71
C ILE A 398 -8.99 9.10 -1.14
N ALA A 399 -10.23 9.19 -1.62
CA ALA A 399 -10.83 10.44 -2.08
C ALA A 399 -10.93 11.46 -0.94
N GLU A 400 -11.41 11.07 0.24
CA GLU A 400 -11.52 11.92 1.43
C GLU A 400 -10.15 12.41 1.93
N SER A 401 -9.14 11.54 1.93
CA SER A 401 -7.78 11.96 2.32
C SER A 401 -7.18 13.00 1.36
N SER A 402 -7.54 12.92 0.08
CA SER A 402 -6.97 13.75 -0.98
C SER A 402 -7.72 15.07 -1.16
N LEU A 403 -9.05 15.05 -0.98
CA LEU A 403 -9.94 16.21 -1.17
C LEU A 403 -10.30 16.92 0.14
N GLY A 404 -10.23 16.22 1.28
CA GLY A 404 -10.88 16.61 2.52
C GLY A 404 -12.39 16.34 2.50
N SER A 405 -12.99 16.17 3.69
CA SER A 405 -14.36 15.65 3.85
C SER A 405 -15.44 16.44 3.09
N LYS A 406 -15.37 17.79 3.07
CA LYS A 406 -16.38 18.61 2.39
C LYS A 406 -16.41 18.38 0.87
N LYS A 407 -15.22 18.42 0.25
CA LYS A 407 -15.04 18.23 -1.19
C LYS A 407 -15.34 16.78 -1.60
N PHE A 408 -14.98 15.83 -0.73
CA PHE A 408 -15.34 14.41 -0.88
C PHE A 408 -16.86 14.20 -0.89
N LEU A 409 -17.58 14.73 0.10
CA LEU A 409 -19.04 14.61 0.17
C LEU A 409 -19.73 15.25 -1.04
N LEU A 410 -19.23 16.41 -1.49
CA LEU A 410 -19.72 17.03 -2.72
C LEU A 410 -19.54 16.11 -3.93
N ALA A 411 -18.34 15.54 -4.13
CA ALA A 411 -18.09 14.60 -5.22
C ALA A 411 -18.98 13.35 -5.11
N TYR A 412 -19.13 12.77 -3.91
CA TYR A 412 -19.95 11.59 -3.67
C TYR A 412 -21.42 11.82 -4.01
N PHE A 413 -22.04 12.83 -3.40
CA PHE A 413 -23.47 13.09 -3.58
C PHE A 413 -23.81 13.62 -4.96
N PHE A 414 -22.97 14.51 -5.52
CA PHE A 414 -23.20 15.04 -6.86
C PHE A 414 -23.12 13.95 -7.93
N SER A 415 -22.13 13.06 -7.85
CA SER A 415 -22.04 11.90 -8.74
C SER A 415 -23.17 10.89 -8.51
N GLY A 416 -23.52 10.61 -7.25
CA GLY A 416 -24.61 9.69 -6.92
C GLY A 416 -25.95 10.15 -7.50
N VAL A 417 -26.41 11.33 -7.10
CA VAL A 417 -27.69 11.91 -7.56
C VAL A 417 -27.67 12.14 -9.07
N GLY A 418 -26.58 12.68 -9.62
CA GLY A 418 -26.46 12.91 -11.05
C GLY A 418 -26.44 11.62 -11.88
N SER A 419 -25.87 10.53 -11.35
CA SER A 419 -25.93 9.22 -12.00
C SER A 419 -27.36 8.65 -12.01
N MET A 420 -28.10 8.77 -10.91
CA MET A 420 -29.51 8.34 -10.84
C MET A 420 -30.39 9.15 -11.80
N LEU A 421 -30.09 10.45 -11.96
CA LEU A 421 -30.77 11.30 -12.93
C LEU A 421 -30.46 10.87 -14.37
N ALA A 422 -29.19 10.60 -14.69
CA ALA A 422 -28.78 10.14 -16.00
C ALA A 422 -29.43 8.79 -16.37
N VAL A 423 -29.46 7.84 -15.42
CA VAL A 423 -30.19 6.57 -15.58
C VAL A 423 -31.67 6.82 -15.85
N SER A 424 -32.31 7.70 -15.09
CA SER A 424 -33.74 8.03 -15.28
C SER A 424 -34.02 8.59 -16.68
N ILE A 425 -33.22 9.57 -17.13
CA ILE A 425 -33.39 10.20 -18.45
C ILE A 425 -33.25 9.15 -19.56
N ILE A 426 -32.21 8.32 -19.49
CA ILE A 426 -31.94 7.30 -20.51
C ILE A 426 -33.03 6.22 -20.50
N ALA A 427 -33.47 5.80 -19.33
CA ALA A 427 -34.54 4.81 -19.18
C ALA A 427 -35.86 5.25 -19.82
N ILE A 428 -36.27 6.51 -19.59
CA ILE A 428 -37.46 7.09 -20.23
C ILE A 428 -37.30 7.11 -21.76
N ARG A 429 -36.12 7.49 -22.27
CA ARG A 429 -35.85 7.55 -23.71
C ARG A 429 -35.90 6.18 -24.39
N LEU A 430 -35.53 5.13 -23.67
CA LEU A 430 -35.51 3.74 -24.18
C LEU A 430 -36.82 2.98 -23.89
N GLY A 431 -37.81 3.63 -23.27
CA GLY A 431 -39.10 2.99 -22.93
C GLY A 431 -39.02 1.99 -21.76
N SER A 432 -37.98 2.07 -20.93
CA SER A 432 -37.78 1.22 -19.75
C SER A 432 -38.08 1.99 -18.45
N SER A 433 -39.26 2.62 -18.39
CA SER A 433 -39.60 3.60 -17.34
C SER A 433 -39.87 3.02 -15.95
N ASP A 434 -40.11 1.71 -15.87
CA ASP A 434 -40.63 1.04 -14.68
C ASP A 434 -39.58 0.20 -13.95
N GLN A 435 -38.33 0.25 -14.42
CA GLN A 435 -37.23 -0.46 -13.76
C GLN A 435 -36.93 0.12 -12.38
N ILE A 436 -36.66 -0.75 -11.42
CA ILE A 436 -36.20 -0.40 -10.08
C ILE A 436 -34.67 -0.35 -10.08
N VAL A 437 -34.12 0.76 -9.62
CA VAL A 437 -32.66 0.96 -9.51
C VAL A 437 -32.28 1.38 -8.10
N VAL A 438 -31.24 0.74 -7.56
CA VAL A 438 -30.69 1.00 -6.23
C VAL A 438 -29.18 0.88 -6.26
N GLY A 439 -28.50 1.51 -5.31
CA GLY A 439 -27.08 1.29 -5.02
C GLY A 439 -26.23 2.55 -4.99
N ALA A 440 -25.20 2.50 -4.14
CA ALA A 440 -24.21 3.57 -3.99
C ALA A 440 -23.17 3.62 -5.15
N SER A 441 -23.20 2.66 -6.07
CA SER A 441 -22.11 2.41 -7.01
C SER A 441 -21.83 3.58 -7.97
N GLY A 442 -22.86 4.32 -8.40
CA GLY A 442 -22.67 5.54 -9.20
C GLY A 442 -21.89 6.63 -8.46
N ALA A 443 -22.13 6.80 -7.16
CA ALA A 443 -21.37 7.72 -6.31
C ALA A 443 -19.92 7.26 -6.14
N ILE A 444 -19.71 5.95 -5.93
CA ILE A 444 -18.38 5.34 -5.80
C ILE A 444 -17.57 5.49 -7.10
N MET A 445 -18.20 5.27 -8.26
CA MET A 445 -17.58 5.52 -9.56
C MET A 445 -17.25 7.01 -9.76
N GLY A 446 -18.08 7.91 -9.22
CA GLY A 446 -17.75 9.32 -9.12
C GLY A 446 -16.48 9.63 -8.34
N LEU A 447 -16.26 8.97 -7.20
CA LEU A 447 -15.02 9.09 -6.45
C LEU A 447 -13.81 8.64 -7.28
N LEU A 448 -13.94 7.54 -8.03
CA LEU A 448 -12.90 7.07 -8.95
C LEU A 448 -12.59 8.11 -10.04
N GLY A 449 -13.62 8.76 -10.58
CA GLY A 449 -13.50 9.86 -11.54
C GLY A 449 -12.77 11.07 -10.96
N ALA A 450 -13.15 11.47 -9.74
CA ALA A 450 -12.51 12.58 -9.04
C ALA A 450 -11.03 12.31 -8.74
N ILE A 451 -10.68 11.08 -8.31
CA ILE A 451 -9.30 10.63 -8.15
C ILE A 451 -8.56 10.69 -9.49
N GLY A 452 -9.18 10.22 -10.58
CA GLY A 452 -8.63 10.30 -11.92
C GLY A 452 -8.27 11.73 -12.35
N ALA A 453 -9.15 12.70 -12.07
CA ALA A 453 -8.91 14.11 -12.36
C ALA A 453 -7.70 14.68 -11.59
N ILE A 454 -7.59 14.39 -10.29
CA ILE A 454 -6.44 14.82 -9.45
C ILE A 454 -5.13 14.25 -10.00
N LEU A 455 -5.12 12.97 -10.36
CA LEU A 455 -3.93 12.30 -10.88
C LEU A 455 -3.55 12.80 -12.28
N LEU A 456 -4.54 13.08 -13.13
CA LEU A 456 -4.32 13.69 -14.44
C LEU A 456 -3.66 15.07 -14.29
N GLN A 457 -4.17 15.90 -13.37
CA GLN A 457 -3.57 17.20 -13.08
C GLN A 457 -2.14 17.06 -12.55
N GLY A 458 -1.89 16.14 -11.62
CA GLY A 458 -0.54 15.88 -11.10
C GLY A 458 0.45 15.42 -12.17
N TRP A 459 -0.02 14.63 -13.14
CA TRP A 459 0.80 14.23 -14.28
C TRP A 459 1.10 15.40 -15.22
N TYR A 460 0.09 16.19 -15.60
CA TYR A 460 0.26 17.24 -16.59
C TYR A 460 0.93 18.51 -16.05
N ARG A 461 0.54 18.97 -14.85
CA ARG A 461 1.04 20.22 -14.23
C ARG A 461 2.32 19.99 -13.43
N ASP A 462 2.30 19.03 -12.51
CA ASP A 462 3.44 18.80 -11.59
C ASP A 462 4.49 17.87 -12.19
N LYS A 463 4.24 17.31 -13.39
CA LYS A 463 5.08 16.30 -14.07
C LYS A 463 5.38 15.09 -13.17
N ALA A 464 4.46 14.78 -12.26
CA ALA A 464 4.67 13.77 -11.24
C ALA A 464 4.57 12.35 -11.81
N ARG A 465 5.68 11.61 -11.76
CA ARG A 465 5.76 10.22 -12.28
C ARG A 465 4.81 9.28 -11.53
N VAL A 466 4.69 9.46 -10.21
CA VAL A 466 3.77 8.71 -9.36
C VAL A 466 2.31 8.93 -9.76
N ALA A 467 1.94 10.16 -10.12
CA ALA A 467 0.59 10.50 -10.56
C ALA A 467 0.25 9.79 -11.88
N ALA A 468 1.17 9.80 -12.86
CA ALA A 468 1.02 9.07 -14.12
C ALA A 468 0.91 7.54 -13.92
N LYS A 469 1.71 6.96 -13.04
CA LYS A 469 1.63 5.52 -12.72
C LYS A 469 0.28 5.16 -12.12
N ARG A 470 -0.22 5.96 -11.16
CA ARG A 470 -1.51 5.73 -10.51
C ARG A 470 -2.69 5.99 -11.44
N LEU A 471 -2.60 6.99 -12.31
CA LEU A 471 -3.61 7.24 -13.32
C LEU A 471 -3.78 6.02 -14.23
N ARG A 472 -2.69 5.37 -14.67
CA ARG A 472 -2.77 4.11 -15.41
C ARG A 472 -3.47 2.99 -14.63
N THR A 473 -3.24 2.89 -13.32
CA THR A 473 -3.97 1.94 -12.46
C THR A 473 -5.46 2.27 -12.39
N VAL A 474 -5.83 3.55 -12.23
CA VAL A 474 -7.23 4.00 -12.24
C VAL A 474 -7.89 3.69 -13.58
N LEU A 475 -7.24 4.01 -14.70
CA LEU A 475 -7.74 3.69 -16.04
C LEU A 475 -7.92 2.19 -16.26
N PHE A 476 -7.01 1.37 -15.72
CA PHE A 476 -7.14 -0.08 -15.74
C PHE A 476 -8.35 -0.56 -14.93
N ILE A 477 -8.58 -0.01 -13.73
CA ILE A 477 -9.76 -0.32 -12.90
C ILE A 477 -11.05 0.08 -13.63
N ILE A 478 -11.07 1.26 -14.26
CA ILE A 478 -12.21 1.71 -15.07
C ILE A 478 -12.48 0.72 -16.22
N GLY A 479 -11.43 0.27 -16.92
CA GLY A 479 -11.56 -0.73 -17.97
C GLY A 479 -12.14 -2.07 -17.47
N LEU A 480 -11.67 -2.55 -16.31
CA LEU A 480 -12.23 -3.75 -15.68
C LEU A 480 -13.70 -3.56 -15.28
N GLN A 481 -14.05 -2.40 -14.72
CA GLN A 481 -15.42 -2.09 -14.35
C GLN A 481 -16.34 -2.10 -15.57
N ILE A 482 -15.93 -1.49 -16.68
CA ILE A 482 -16.70 -1.47 -17.92
C ILE A 482 -16.95 -2.89 -18.43
N VAL A 483 -15.95 -3.77 -18.42
CA VAL A 483 -16.11 -5.18 -18.81
C VAL A 483 -17.09 -5.89 -17.88
N PHE A 484 -16.98 -5.66 -16.57
CA PHE A 484 -17.88 -6.25 -15.58
C PHE A 484 -19.33 -5.79 -15.76
N ASP A 485 -19.55 -4.50 -15.99
CA ASP A 485 -20.86 -3.90 -16.21
C ASP A 485 -21.54 -4.48 -17.47
N LEU A 486 -20.78 -4.64 -18.56
CA LEU A 486 -21.28 -5.20 -19.81
C LEU A 486 -21.55 -6.71 -19.72
N ALA A 487 -20.80 -7.43 -18.87
CA ALA A 487 -20.95 -8.87 -18.68
C ALA A 487 -22.04 -9.24 -17.68
N THR A 488 -22.54 -8.29 -16.87
CA THR A 488 -23.48 -8.54 -15.78
C THR A 488 -24.76 -7.74 -16.00
N PRO A 489 -25.82 -8.35 -16.60
CA PRO A 489 -27.05 -7.63 -16.97
C PRO A 489 -27.74 -6.87 -15.83
N GLN A 490 -27.54 -7.29 -14.58
CA GLN A 490 -28.12 -6.67 -13.39
C GLN A 490 -27.37 -5.39 -12.95
N VAL A 491 -26.27 -5.03 -13.60
CA VAL A 491 -25.41 -3.89 -13.23
C VAL A 491 -25.67 -2.71 -14.18
N SER A 492 -25.88 -1.51 -13.63
CA SER A 492 -26.16 -0.31 -14.42
C SER A 492 -24.90 0.31 -15.01
N PHE A 493 -24.56 -0.07 -16.25
CA PHE A 493 -23.49 0.57 -17.02
C PHE A 493 -23.66 2.09 -17.09
N VAL A 494 -24.89 2.57 -17.36
CA VAL A 494 -25.21 4.01 -17.44
C VAL A 494 -24.95 4.71 -16.11
N GLY A 495 -25.36 4.11 -14.99
CA GLY A 495 -25.13 4.68 -13.66
C GLY A 495 -23.64 4.82 -13.37
N HIS A 496 -22.84 3.80 -13.68
CA HIS A 496 -21.40 3.83 -13.43
C HIS A 496 -20.65 4.83 -14.31
N ILE A 497 -20.92 4.85 -15.62
CA ILE A 497 -20.21 5.75 -16.54
C ILE A 497 -20.58 7.21 -16.29
N SER A 498 -21.85 7.51 -16.03
CA SER A 498 -22.30 8.87 -15.72
C SER A 498 -21.74 9.35 -14.38
N GLY A 499 -21.76 8.50 -13.35
CA GLY A 499 -21.14 8.78 -12.06
C GLY A 499 -19.66 9.11 -12.21
N LEU A 500 -18.90 8.29 -12.94
CA LEU A 500 -17.49 8.49 -13.25
C LEU A 500 -17.22 9.84 -13.93
N VAL A 501 -17.98 10.17 -14.98
CA VAL A 501 -17.81 11.43 -15.73
C VAL A 501 -18.12 12.64 -14.84
N LEU A 502 -19.23 12.62 -14.10
CA LEU A 502 -19.60 13.71 -13.19
C LEU A 502 -18.55 13.90 -12.11
N GLY A 503 -18.05 12.79 -11.55
CA GLY A 503 -17.01 12.83 -10.53
C GLY A 503 -15.69 13.39 -11.06
N PHE A 504 -15.32 13.06 -12.30
CA PHE A 504 -14.15 13.64 -12.97
C PHE A 504 -14.30 15.14 -13.19
N LEU A 505 -15.48 15.62 -13.59
CA LEU A 505 -15.76 17.06 -13.74
C LEU A 505 -15.64 17.78 -12.39
N VAL A 506 -16.28 17.26 -11.35
CA VAL A 506 -16.20 17.82 -9.99
C VAL A 506 -14.75 17.81 -9.50
N GLY A 507 -14.03 16.70 -9.67
CA GLY A 507 -12.61 16.59 -9.29
C GLY A 507 -11.73 17.61 -10.00
N SER A 508 -11.97 17.83 -11.30
CA SER A 508 -11.24 18.81 -12.11
C SER A 508 -11.44 20.24 -11.62
N LEU A 509 -12.65 20.59 -11.19
CA LEU A 509 -12.97 21.89 -10.61
C LEU A 509 -12.34 22.06 -9.20
N LEU A 510 -12.42 21.02 -8.39
CA LEU A 510 -11.99 21.05 -6.98
C LEU A 510 -10.48 21.00 -6.78
N ALA A 511 -9.73 20.44 -7.74
CA ALA A 511 -8.28 20.31 -7.73
C ALA A 511 -7.53 21.62 -8.11
N ILE A 512 -8.27 22.69 -8.45
CA ILE A 512 -7.71 24.02 -8.74
C ILE A 512 -7.35 24.78 -7.45
N ALA A 513 -7.90 24.42 -6.29
CA ALA A 513 -7.60 25.08 -5.02
C ALA A 513 -6.60 24.27 -4.18
N PRO A 514 -5.32 24.71 -4.02
CA PRO A 514 -4.37 24.01 -3.16
C PRO A 514 -4.87 23.98 -1.71
N PRO A 515 -4.61 22.90 -0.95
CA PRO A 515 -4.91 22.89 0.48
C PRO A 515 -4.13 24.02 1.15
N LYS A 516 -4.79 24.79 2.04
CA LYS A 516 -4.10 25.76 2.90
C LYS A 516 -2.99 25.02 3.65
N PRO A 517 -1.76 25.54 3.71
CA PRO A 517 -0.71 24.92 4.51
C PRO A 517 -1.23 24.76 5.94
N LYS A 518 -1.05 23.57 6.52
CA LYS A 518 -1.27 23.41 7.97
C LYS A 518 -0.32 24.37 8.67
N PRO A 519 -0.77 25.12 9.70
CA PRO A 519 0.14 25.90 10.51
C PRO A 519 1.24 24.97 11.01
N SER A 520 2.49 25.39 10.84
CA SER A 520 3.64 24.72 11.44
C SER A 520 3.35 24.56 12.92
N VAL A 521 3.33 23.32 13.40
CA VAL A 521 3.45 23.08 14.84
C VAL A 521 4.83 23.58 15.19
N GLU A 522 4.89 24.68 15.94
CA GLU A 522 6.16 25.18 16.47
C GLU A 522 6.84 24.04 17.25
N PRO A 523 8.14 23.81 17.06
CA PRO A 523 8.86 22.84 17.86
C PRO A 523 8.84 23.29 19.33
N PHE A 524 8.34 22.42 20.20
CA PHE A 524 8.52 22.52 21.65
C PHE A 524 9.92 22.06 22.05
#